data_AF-A0A6M3J4Z2-F1
#
_entry.id   AF-A0A6M3J4Z2-F1
#
_cell.length_a   1.000
_cell.length_b   1.000
_cell.length_c   1.000
_cell.angle_alpha   90.00
_cell.angle_beta   90.00
_cell.angle_gamma   90.00
#
_symmetry.space_group_name_H-M   'P 1'
#
loop_
_entity.id
_entity.type
_entity.pdbx_description
1 polymer ?
#
loop_
_entity_poly.entity_id
_entity_poly.type
_entity_poly.pdbx_seq_one_letter_code
_entity_poly.pdbx_strand_id
1 'polypeptide(L)'
;MATEVITRLKKVSVSKTLIADADYAANDVLSENKTTGTSWTFSGIANSNGRGGYIVKAHIIFSKSGGITAITPRCCLFLFSATPTSVLNDNAANTGVLDADKANYIGRIEFPALTSYGGTPTAVVTPSTVGNLPLAFQCATAATQIYGILITLDAITAETASTIVTINLIAEQD
;
A
#
# COMPACT_ATOMS: atom_id res chain seq x y z
N MET A 1 28.38 28.55 4.36
CA MET A 1 28.09 27.38 5.21
C MET A 1 27.21 26.46 4.40
N ALA A 2 27.67 25.25 4.08
CA ALA A 2 26.79 24.24 3.49
C ALA A 2 25.93 23.68 4.62
N THR A 3 24.62 23.91 4.55
CA THR A 3 23.68 23.27 5.48
C THR A 3 23.70 21.78 5.16
N GLU A 4 24.17 20.97 6.11
CA GLU A 4 24.04 19.52 6.04
C GLU A 4 22.55 19.18 6.09
N VAL A 5 21.99 18.75 4.95
CA VAL A 5 20.64 18.20 4.90
C VAL A 5 20.73 16.80 5.48
N ILE A 6 20.42 16.66 6.77
CA ILE A 6 20.29 15.34 7.39
C ILE A 6 19.02 14.69 6.82
N THR A 7 19.19 13.79 5.86
CA THR A 7 18.08 12.98 5.35
C THR A 7 17.51 12.12 6.48
N ARG A 8 16.26 12.38 6.86
CA ARG A 8 15.57 11.61 7.91
C ARG A 8 14.73 10.52 7.26
N LEU A 9 15.16 9.27 7.43
CA LEU A 9 14.38 8.10 7.04
C LEU A 9 13.27 7.86 8.06
N LYS A 10 12.03 7.84 7.59
CA LYS A 10 10.84 7.49 8.37
C LYS A 10 10.26 6.19 7.85
N LYS A 11 10.09 5.20 8.74
CA LYS A 11 9.29 4.01 8.48
C LYS A 11 7.86 4.22 9.00
N VAL A 12 6.87 3.96 8.15
CA VAL A 12 5.45 3.87 8.51
C VAL A 12 4.95 2.47 8.17
N SER A 13 4.16 1.87 9.07
CA SER A 13 3.61 0.53 8.90
C SER A 13 2.10 0.57 9.08
N VAL A 14 1.37 -0.09 8.19
CA VAL A 14 -0.08 -0.25 8.24
C VAL A 14 -0.40 -1.72 8.03
N SER A 15 -1.32 -2.25 8.83
CA SER A 15 -1.78 -3.63 8.71
C SER A 15 -3.30 -3.68 8.66
N LYS A 16 -3.83 -4.58 7.84
CA LYS A 16 -5.26 -4.92 7.79
C LYS A 16 -5.42 -6.43 7.78
N THR A 17 -6.39 -6.92 8.53
CA THR A 17 -6.87 -8.29 8.40
C THR A 17 -7.91 -8.29 7.29
N LEU A 18 -7.61 -8.98 6.20
CA LEU A 18 -8.51 -9.15 5.08
C LEU A 18 -9.72 -9.99 5.51
N ILE A 19 -10.92 -9.59 5.06
CA ILE A 19 -12.12 -10.36 5.34
C ILE A 19 -12.18 -11.60 4.45
N ALA A 20 -11.77 -11.49 3.18
CA ALA A 20 -11.67 -12.57 2.18
C ALA A 20 -12.84 -13.56 2.29
N ASP A 21 -14.02 -13.13 1.83
CA ASP A 21 -15.24 -13.95 1.85
C ASP A 21 -15.38 -14.89 0.64
N ALA A 22 -14.50 -14.72 -0.35
CA ALA A 22 -14.30 -15.59 -1.50
C ALA A 22 -12.87 -15.40 -2.06
N ASP A 23 -12.54 -16.18 -3.08
CA ASP A 23 -11.31 -16.00 -3.87
C ASP A 23 -11.30 -14.62 -4.54
N TYR A 24 -10.12 -14.01 -4.62
CA TYR A 24 -9.92 -12.73 -5.31
C TYR A 24 -9.62 -12.98 -6.79
N ALA A 25 -10.28 -12.22 -7.66
CA ALA A 25 -9.89 -12.07 -9.05
C ALA A 25 -8.73 -11.06 -9.21
N ALA A 26 -8.09 -11.07 -10.38
CA ALA A 26 -7.09 -10.06 -10.70
C ALA A 26 -7.74 -8.66 -10.71
N ASN A 27 -7.06 -7.69 -10.11
CA ASN A 27 -7.50 -6.31 -9.87
C ASN A 27 -8.56 -6.14 -8.80
N ASP A 28 -8.82 -7.13 -7.95
CA ASP A 28 -9.68 -6.90 -6.78
C ASP A 28 -8.94 -6.13 -5.68
N VAL A 29 -9.72 -5.33 -4.95
CA VAL A 29 -9.26 -4.55 -3.80
C VAL A 29 -9.07 -5.46 -2.59
N LEU A 30 -7.93 -5.31 -1.92
CA LEU A 30 -7.60 -5.99 -0.67
C LEU A 30 -7.86 -5.05 0.51
N SER A 31 -8.89 -5.37 1.30
CA SER A 31 -9.39 -4.52 2.38
C SER A 31 -9.96 -5.33 3.55
N GLU A 32 -10.30 -4.66 4.65
CA GLU A 32 -10.79 -5.28 5.88
C GLU A 32 -12.31 -5.49 5.92
N ASN A 33 -13.05 -5.00 4.92
CA ASN A 33 -14.50 -5.05 4.93
C ASN A 33 -15.11 -5.05 3.53
N LYS A 34 -16.15 -5.87 3.33
CA LYS A 34 -16.86 -6.07 2.05
C LYS A 34 -17.73 -4.90 1.61
N THR A 35 -18.25 -4.09 2.53
CA THR A 35 -19.25 -3.05 2.21
C THR A 35 -18.84 -1.67 2.69
N THR A 36 -18.02 -1.60 3.73
CA THR A 36 -17.52 -0.35 4.32
C THR A 36 -16.00 -0.42 4.49
N GLY A 37 -15.29 -0.88 3.46
CA GLY A 37 -13.84 -0.91 3.46
C GLY A 37 -13.25 0.50 3.57
N THR A 38 -12.07 0.61 4.17
CA THR A 38 -11.37 1.90 4.32
C THR A 38 -10.11 1.95 3.47
N SER A 39 -9.51 3.13 3.35
CA SER A 39 -8.21 3.28 2.70
C SER A 39 -7.07 2.80 3.59
N TRP A 40 -5.97 2.41 2.98
CA TRP A 40 -4.70 2.16 3.67
C TRP A 40 -4.10 3.51 4.10
N THR A 41 -4.12 3.83 5.39
CA THR A 41 -3.71 5.16 5.87
C THR A 41 -2.30 5.15 6.48
N PHE A 42 -1.35 5.78 5.82
CA PHE A 42 0.05 5.87 6.24
C PHE A 42 0.28 7.13 7.08
N SER A 43 -0.17 7.10 8.34
CA SER A 43 -0.09 8.23 9.27
C SER A 43 1.33 8.63 9.65
N GLY A 44 1.60 9.94 9.67
CA GLY A 44 2.91 10.48 10.08
C GLY A 44 4.04 10.14 9.12
N ILE A 45 3.74 9.96 7.83
CA ILE A 45 4.75 9.74 6.79
C ILE A 45 5.52 11.03 6.48
N ALA A 46 4.87 12.20 6.61
CA ALA A 46 5.53 13.50 6.63
C ALA A 46 5.87 13.93 8.07
N ASN A 47 6.88 14.77 8.23
CA ASN A 47 7.32 15.28 9.54
C ASN A 47 6.48 16.46 10.06
N SER A 48 5.71 17.11 9.19
CA SER A 48 4.74 18.15 9.55
C SER A 48 3.64 18.28 8.49
N ASN A 49 2.57 19.00 8.83
CA ASN A 49 1.41 19.18 7.96
C ASN A 49 1.79 19.75 6.58
N GLY A 50 1.23 19.18 5.50
CA GLY A 50 1.42 19.66 4.13
C GLY A 50 2.80 19.37 3.51
N ARG A 51 3.71 18.75 4.26
CA ARG A 51 5.04 18.38 3.76
C ARG A 51 5.03 17.04 3.04
N GLY A 52 6.15 16.75 2.40
CA GLY A 52 6.33 15.61 1.54
C GLY A 52 7.71 14.99 1.68
N GLY A 53 8.11 14.32 0.60
CA GLY A 53 9.41 13.70 0.46
C GLY A 53 9.34 12.61 -0.59
N TYR A 54 10.20 11.60 -0.44
CA TYR A 54 10.27 10.48 -1.37
C TYR A 54 10.07 9.16 -0.63
N ILE A 55 9.13 8.33 -1.08
CA ILE A 55 9.10 6.93 -0.69
C ILE A 55 10.23 6.25 -1.45
N VAL A 56 11.18 5.66 -0.72
CA VAL A 56 12.38 5.05 -1.29
C VAL A 56 12.40 3.53 -1.17
N LYS A 57 11.56 2.97 -0.29
CA LYS A 57 11.39 1.53 -0.15
C LYS A 57 9.98 1.18 0.32
N ALA A 58 9.42 0.12 -0.24
CA ALA A 58 8.17 -0.46 0.22
C ALA A 58 8.34 -1.95 0.50
N HIS A 59 7.65 -2.48 1.49
CA HIS A 59 7.71 -3.89 1.87
C HIS A 59 6.30 -4.36 2.25
N ILE A 60 5.80 -5.35 1.52
CA ILE A 60 4.50 -5.97 1.76
C ILE A 60 4.70 -7.38 2.31
N ILE A 61 3.90 -7.73 3.32
CA ILE A 61 3.97 -9.02 4.02
C ILE A 61 2.55 -9.57 4.11
N PHE A 62 2.35 -10.82 3.71
CA PHE A 62 1.10 -11.54 3.87
C PHE A 62 1.29 -12.62 4.93
N SER A 63 0.79 -12.38 6.14
CA SER A 63 0.77 -13.37 7.21
C SER A 63 -0.64 -13.92 7.41
N LYS A 64 -0.75 -15.02 8.15
CA LYS A 64 -2.05 -15.62 8.48
C LYS A 64 -2.05 -16.10 9.90
N SER A 65 -3.15 -15.86 10.58
CA SER A 65 -3.36 -16.40 11.92
C SER A 65 -3.43 -17.93 11.81
N GLY A 66 -2.51 -18.64 12.44
CA GLY A 66 -2.50 -20.10 12.50
C GLY A 66 -1.69 -20.84 11.42
N GLY A 67 -0.93 -20.17 10.55
CA GLY A 67 -0.02 -20.87 9.64
C GLY A 67 0.58 -20.07 8.49
N ILE A 68 1.17 -20.79 7.54
CA ILE A 68 1.78 -20.24 6.33
C ILE A 68 0.70 -20.03 5.28
N THR A 69 0.58 -18.81 4.76
CA THR A 69 -0.12 -18.57 3.50
C THR A 69 0.82 -18.89 2.35
N ALA A 70 0.44 -19.78 1.43
CA ALA A 70 1.26 -20.11 0.26
C ALA A 70 0.82 -19.32 -0.99
N ILE A 71 0.42 -18.06 -0.81
CA ILE A 71 0.00 -17.20 -1.93
C ILE A 71 1.15 -16.29 -2.34
N THR A 72 1.31 -16.11 -3.65
CA THR A 72 2.41 -15.35 -4.24
C THR A 72 1.94 -14.31 -5.27
N PRO A 73 0.85 -13.54 -5.00
CA PRO A 73 0.34 -12.59 -5.97
C PRO A 73 1.36 -11.46 -6.20
N ARG A 74 1.29 -10.80 -7.36
CA ARG A 74 1.77 -9.41 -7.48
C ARG A 74 0.71 -8.49 -6.92
N CYS A 75 1.12 -7.34 -6.40
CA CYS A 75 0.18 -6.33 -5.86
C CYS A 75 0.52 -4.94 -6.38
N CYS A 76 -0.48 -4.07 -6.40
CA CYS A 76 -0.29 -2.65 -6.72
C CYS A 76 -0.94 -1.79 -5.63
N LEU A 77 -0.18 -0.84 -5.10
CA LEU A 77 -0.66 0.14 -4.13
C LEU A 77 -0.77 1.50 -4.81
N PHE A 78 -1.99 1.96 -5.05
CA PHE A 78 -2.26 3.34 -5.46
C PHE A 78 -2.18 4.25 -4.23
N LEU A 79 -1.61 5.45 -4.38
CA LEU A 79 -1.40 6.40 -3.30
C LEU A 79 -2.05 7.75 -3.60
N PHE A 80 -2.60 8.38 -2.56
CA PHE A 80 -3.38 9.61 -2.64
C PHE A 80 -3.06 10.55 -1.46
N SER A 81 -3.13 11.86 -1.69
CA SER A 81 -2.92 12.89 -0.66
C SER A 81 -4.17 13.15 0.21
N ALA A 82 -5.34 12.67 -0.23
CA ALA A 82 -6.61 12.70 0.48
C ALA A 82 -7.28 11.31 0.42
N THR A 83 -8.26 11.04 1.28
CA THR A 83 -9.02 9.78 1.23
C THR A 83 -9.66 9.63 -0.14
N PRO A 84 -9.34 8.58 -0.91
CA PRO A 84 -9.91 8.40 -2.24
C PRO A 84 -11.39 8.00 -2.16
N THR A 85 -12.12 8.38 -3.20
CA THR A 85 -13.53 8.01 -3.43
C THR A 85 -13.69 6.74 -4.27
N SER A 86 -12.60 6.30 -4.92
CA SER A 86 -12.48 5.02 -5.61
C SER A 86 -12.78 3.84 -4.67
N VAL A 87 -13.14 2.68 -5.23
CA VAL A 87 -13.63 1.52 -4.45
C VAL A 87 -12.61 1.08 -3.39
N LEU A 88 -13.09 0.94 -2.14
CA LEU A 88 -12.32 0.53 -0.97
C LEU A 88 -12.73 -0.82 -0.39
N ASN A 89 -13.80 -1.39 -0.93
CA ASN A 89 -14.41 -2.61 -0.41
C ASN A 89 -13.57 -3.83 -0.77
N ASP A 90 -13.40 -4.72 0.19
CA ASP A 90 -12.70 -5.97 -0.03
C ASP A 90 -13.41 -6.80 -1.10
N ASN A 91 -12.60 -7.47 -1.94
CA ASN A 91 -13.06 -8.38 -2.98
C ASN A 91 -13.96 -7.71 -4.04
N ALA A 92 -13.97 -6.37 -4.09
CA ALA A 92 -14.61 -5.62 -5.15
C ALA A 92 -13.59 -5.31 -6.25
N ALA A 93 -14.04 -5.38 -7.50
CA ALA A 93 -13.24 -5.00 -8.65
C ALA A 93 -12.78 -3.54 -8.52
N ASN A 94 -11.47 -3.32 -8.67
CA ASN A 94 -10.90 -1.97 -8.66
C ASN A 94 -11.49 -1.11 -9.78
N THR A 95 -11.91 0.10 -9.44
CA THR A 95 -12.40 1.10 -10.42
C THR A 95 -11.28 1.92 -11.07
N GLY A 96 -10.02 1.68 -10.70
CA GLY A 96 -8.91 2.56 -11.04
C GLY A 96 -9.02 3.90 -10.32
N VAL A 97 -8.22 4.88 -10.76
CA VAL A 97 -8.28 6.25 -10.25
C VAL A 97 -9.49 6.97 -10.86
N LEU A 98 -10.54 7.17 -10.06
CA LEU A 98 -11.71 7.95 -10.47
C LEU A 98 -11.34 9.40 -10.76
N ASP A 99 -12.14 10.07 -11.60
CA ASP A 99 -11.90 11.46 -11.99
C ASP A 99 -11.81 12.41 -10.79
N ALA A 100 -12.70 12.21 -9.80
CA ALA A 100 -12.72 12.96 -8.54
C ALA A 100 -11.43 12.79 -7.70
N ASP A 101 -10.69 11.71 -7.88
CA ASP A 101 -9.47 11.42 -7.12
C ASP A 101 -8.18 11.87 -7.83
N LYS A 102 -8.26 12.24 -9.12
CA LYS A 102 -7.07 12.59 -9.94
C LYS A 102 -6.25 13.73 -9.35
N ALA A 103 -6.91 14.75 -8.80
CA ALA A 103 -6.23 15.89 -8.18
C ALA A 103 -5.41 15.49 -6.93
N ASN A 104 -5.76 14.38 -6.30
CA ASN A 104 -5.09 13.87 -5.09
C ASN A 104 -4.19 12.66 -5.38
N TYR A 105 -4.18 12.14 -6.61
CA TYR A 105 -3.41 10.96 -6.97
C TYR A 105 -1.91 11.26 -6.98
N ILE A 106 -1.15 10.54 -6.15
CA ILE A 106 0.31 10.69 -6.01
C ILE A 106 1.02 9.81 -7.03
N GLY A 107 0.54 8.58 -7.19
CA GLY A 107 1.21 7.56 -8.00
C GLY A 107 0.89 6.17 -7.47
N ARG A 108 1.65 5.17 -7.92
CA ARG A 108 1.49 3.79 -7.50
C ARG A 108 2.82 3.10 -7.26
N ILE A 109 2.81 2.11 -6.39
CA ILE A 109 3.95 1.21 -6.14
C ILE A 109 3.53 -0.18 -6.61
N GLU A 110 4.33 -0.77 -7.50
CA GLU A 110 4.09 -2.12 -8.01
C GLU A 110 5.00 -3.10 -7.25
N PHE A 111 4.39 -4.00 -6.49
CA PHE A 111 5.10 -5.07 -5.80
C PHE A 111 5.29 -6.25 -6.75
N PRO A 112 6.51 -6.80 -6.86
CA PRO A 112 6.72 -8.05 -7.57
C PRO A 112 5.96 -9.19 -6.89
N ALA A 113 5.93 -10.35 -7.55
CA ALA A 113 5.28 -11.53 -6.99
C ALA A 113 5.88 -11.83 -5.62
N LEU A 114 5.02 -12.08 -4.63
CA LEU A 114 5.47 -12.40 -3.28
C LEU A 114 6.31 -13.69 -3.29
N THR A 115 7.31 -13.74 -2.41
CA THR A 115 8.18 -14.90 -2.21
C THR A 115 8.10 -15.34 -0.76
N SER A 116 7.95 -16.65 -0.52
CA SER A 116 7.81 -17.19 0.83
C SER A 116 9.09 -17.85 1.35
N TYR A 117 9.88 -18.49 0.48
CA TYR A 117 11.04 -19.33 0.86
C TYR A 117 10.74 -20.32 1.99
N GLY A 118 9.51 -20.84 2.07
CA GLY A 118 9.04 -21.72 3.15
C GLY A 118 8.57 -21.00 4.42
N GLY A 119 8.50 -19.66 4.41
CA GLY A 119 7.97 -18.82 5.48
C GLY A 119 6.81 -17.92 5.02
N THR A 120 6.69 -16.75 5.64
CA THR A 120 5.64 -15.76 5.35
C THR A 120 5.90 -15.08 3.99
N PRO A 121 4.97 -15.13 3.02
CA PRO A 121 5.12 -14.45 1.75
C PRO A 121 5.36 -12.96 1.91
N THR A 122 6.36 -12.45 1.17
CA THR A 122 6.75 -11.05 1.19
C THR A 122 7.30 -10.60 -0.16
N ALA A 123 7.16 -9.30 -0.44
CA ALA A 123 7.86 -8.62 -1.52
C ALA A 123 8.44 -7.28 -1.05
N VAL A 124 9.61 -6.95 -1.57
CA VAL A 124 10.31 -5.69 -1.29
C VAL A 124 10.50 -4.92 -2.60
N VAL A 125 10.18 -3.64 -2.58
CA VAL A 125 10.39 -2.70 -3.67
C VAL A 125 11.46 -1.70 -3.26
N THR A 126 12.45 -1.51 -4.12
CA THR A 126 13.54 -0.55 -3.99
C THR A 126 13.60 0.33 -5.26
N PRO A 127 14.41 1.39 -5.30
CA PRO A 127 14.46 2.29 -6.44
C PRO A 127 14.63 1.55 -7.78
N SER A 128 13.61 1.64 -8.62
CA SER A 128 13.51 0.94 -9.90
C SER A 128 12.33 1.49 -10.71
N THR A 129 12.41 1.36 -12.03
CA THR A 129 11.32 1.70 -12.96
C THR A 129 10.15 0.71 -12.87
N VAL A 130 10.42 -0.55 -12.54
CA VAL A 130 9.38 -1.57 -12.37
C VAL A 130 8.55 -1.31 -11.12
N GLY A 131 9.20 -0.98 -10.01
CA GLY A 131 8.53 -0.73 -8.73
C GLY A 131 8.00 0.69 -8.53
N ASN A 132 8.31 1.60 -9.47
CA ASN A 132 8.01 3.04 -9.42
C ASN A 132 8.55 3.74 -8.16
N LEU A 133 9.77 3.39 -7.73
CA LEU A 133 10.48 4.08 -6.65
C LEU A 133 11.78 4.73 -7.19
N PRO A 134 12.25 5.86 -6.62
CA PRO A 134 11.60 6.62 -5.56
C PRO A 134 10.32 7.32 -6.05
N LEU A 135 9.32 7.41 -5.19
CA LEU A 135 8.04 8.06 -5.49
C LEU A 135 7.91 9.33 -4.65
N ALA A 136 7.89 10.49 -5.32
CA ALA A 136 7.62 11.76 -4.66
C ALA A 136 6.19 11.78 -4.11
N PHE A 137 5.99 12.34 -2.93
CA PHE A 137 4.66 12.54 -2.35
C PHE A 137 4.58 13.89 -1.64
N GLN A 138 3.35 14.39 -1.51
CA GLN A 138 3.02 15.54 -0.66
C GLN A 138 1.71 15.27 0.07
N CYS A 139 1.70 15.52 1.39
CA CYS A 139 0.49 15.43 2.20
C CYS A 139 -0.41 16.65 1.97
N ALA A 140 -1.72 16.50 2.24
CA ALA A 140 -2.63 17.64 2.28
C ALA A 140 -2.20 18.67 3.34
N THR A 141 -2.58 19.94 3.15
CA THR A 141 -2.10 21.10 3.95
C THR A 141 -2.19 20.93 5.47
N ALA A 142 -3.19 20.20 5.97
CA ALA A 142 -3.41 19.98 7.40
C ALA A 142 -3.15 18.52 7.84
N ALA A 143 -2.44 17.74 7.02
CA ALA A 143 -2.24 16.31 7.20
C ALA A 143 -0.76 15.94 7.18
N THR A 144 -0.42 14.86 7.88
CA THR A 144 0.91 14.20 7.81
C THR A 144 0.82 12.80 7.21
N GLN A 145 -0.36 12.43 6.73
CA GLN A 145 -0.68 11.13 6.19
C GLN A 145 -0.90 11.18 4.68
N ILE A 146 -0.69 10.02 4.04
CA ILE A 146 -1.21 9.72 2.71
C ILE A 146 -2.07 8.47 2.81
N TYR A 147 -2.87 8.24 1.79
CA TYR A 147 -3.86 7.17 1.73
C TYR A 147 -3.54 6.24 0.57
N GLY A 148 -4.04 5.01 0.61
CA GLY A 148 -3.86 4.10 -0.50
C GLY A 148 -4.95 3.07 -0.68
N ILE A 149 -4.93 2.47 -1.86
CA ILE A 149 -5.77 1.34 -2.26
C ILE A 149 -4.84 0.24 -2.70
N LEU A 150 -4.87 -0.90 -2.01
CA LEU A 150 -4.11 -2.08 -2.38
C LEU A 150 -4.98 -2.96 -3.25
N ILE A 151 -4.45 -3.40 -4.38
CA ILE A 151 -5.08 -4.39 -5.25
C ILE A 151 -4.16 -5.58 -5.45
N THR A 152 -4.75 -6.75 -5.71
CA THR A 152 -4.01 -7.87 -6.29
C THR A 152 -3.93 -7.70 -7.81
N LEU A 153 -2.81 -8.05 -8.44
CA LEU A 153 -2.65 -8.07 -9.90
C LEU A 153 -2.83 -9.47 -10.49
N ASP A 154 -2.88 -10.48 -9.62
CA ASP A 154 -3.08 -11.88 -9.96
C ASP A 154 -4.29 -12.42 -9.18
N ALA A 155 -4.92 -13.49 -9.68
CA ALA A 155 -5.96 -14.17 -8.91
C ALA A 155 -5.36 -14.80 -7.64
N ILE A 156 -6.08 -14.71 -6.52
CA ILE A 156 -5.73 -15.39 -5.27
C ILE A 156 -6.81 -16.42 -4.99
N THR A 157 -6.46 -17.69 -5.16
CA THR A 157 -7.38 -18.83 -4.98
C THR A 157 -7.20 -19.48 -3.62
N ALA A 158 -8.23 -20.19 -3.18
CA ALA A 158 -8.27 -20.87 -1.88
C ALA A 158 -8.02 -19.90 -0.73
N GLU A 159 -8.53 -18.68 -0.84
CA GLU A 159 -8.42 -17.77 0.28
C GLU A 159 -9.36 -18.20 1.40
N THR A 160 -8.86 -18.09 2.62
CA THR A 160 -9.68 -18.18 3.81
C THR A 160 -9.48 -16.90 4.60
N ALA A 161 -10.58 -16.31 5.09
CA ALA A 161 -10.57 -15.19 6.00
C ALA A 161 -9.42 -15.24 7.03
N SER A 162 -8.93 -14.07 7.46
CA SER A 162 -7.85 -13.87 8.44
C SER A 162 -6.42 -13.79 7.89
N THR A 163 -6.24 -13.61 6.58
CA THR A 163 -4.94 -13.14 6.07
C THR A 163 -4.71 -11.71 6.53
N ILE A 164 -3.55 -11.45 7.14
CA ILE A 164 -3.13 -10.13 7.58
C ILE A 164 -2.11 -9.62 6.57
N VAL A 165 -2.46 -8.52 5.90
CA VAL A 165 -1.54 -7.83 5.00
C VAL A 165 -0.94 -6.64 5.75
N THR A 166 0.39 -6.57 5.76
CA THR A 166 1.15 -5.46 6.34
C THR A 166 1.98 -4.77 5.26
N ILE A 167 1.82 -3.46 5.14
CA ILE A 167 2.60 -2.62 4.24
C ILE A 167 3.48 -1.69 5.06
N ASN A 168 4.77 -1.73 4.79
CA ASN A 168 5.75 -0.80 5.33
C ASN A 168 6.21 0.13 4.21
N LEU A 169 6.09 1.44 4.41
CA LEU A 169 6.72 2.45 3.57
C LEU A 169 7.89 3.06 4.32
N ILE A 170 9.01 3.25 3.62
CA ILE A 170 10.17 3.98 4.11
C ILE A 170 10.31 5.22 3.23
N ALA A 171 10.20 6.39 3.86
CA ALA A 171 10.28 7.67 3.21
C ALA A 171 11.50 8.46 3.68
N GLU A 172 12.18 9.10 2.74
CA GLU A 172 13.05 10.24 3.00
C GLU A 172 12.17 11.48 3.14
N GLN A 173 12.16 12.08 4.32
CA GLN A 173 11.35 13.27 4.60
C GLN A 173 12.11 14.56 4.26
N ASP A 174 11.40 15.53 3.68
CA ASP A 174 11.91 16.89 3.43
C ASP A 174 12.04 17.74 4.70
#